data_AF-A0A7L9BRG0-F1
#
_entry.id   AF-A0A7L9BRG0-F1
#
_cell.length_a   1.000
_cell.length_b   1.000
_cell.length_c   1.000
_cell.angle_alpha   90.00
_cell.angle_beta   90.00
_cell.angle_gamma   90.00
#
_symmetry.space_group_name_H-M   'P 1'
#
loop_
_entity.id
_entity.type
_entity.pdbx_description
1 polymer ?
#
loop_
_entity_poly.entity_id
_entity_poly.type
_entity_poly.pdbx_seq_one_letter_code
_entity_poly.pdbx_strand_id
1 'polypeptide(L)'
;MPAMNDKQKTALAAGAAVLAVGVLVYLVWGAVARSAAAPDSTSRVRTMMCAETGEVIVDMRIAQDATPPLANPKTGRKTLYPPETCFWNRDGTAKVTPTYVLLNTLTGKTGKTMCPDCGREVVFHNPAPPTDLLIEAGKKK
;
A
#
# COMPACT_ATOMS: atom_id res chain seq x y z
N MET A 1 38.64 -43.48 -11.45
CA MET A 1 38.29 -42.56 -10.34
C MET A 1 38.74 -43.22 -9.05
N PRO A 2 39.68 -42.64 -8.29
CA PRO A 2 40.17 -43.26 -7.05
C PRO A 2 39.04 -43.37 -6.02
N ALA A 3 38.91 -44.53 -5.38
CA ALA A 3 37.94 -44.75 -4.32
C ALA A 3 38.30 -43.90 -3.09
N MET A 4 37.38 -43.07 -2.59
CA MET A 4 37.57 -42.32 -1.35
C MET A 4 37.72 -43.26 -0.16
N ASN A 5 38.69 -42.99 0.71
CA ASN A 5 38.83 -43.73 1.96
C ASN A 5 37.74 -43.32 2.97
N ASP A 6 37.51 -44.14 4.00
CA ASP A 6 36.40 -43.92 4.95
C ASP A 6 36.59 -42.67 5.83
N LYS A 7 37.82 -42.19 5.99
CA LYS A 7 38.11 -40.90 6.67
C LYS A 7 37.68 -39.71 5.82
N GLN A 8 37.83 -39.79 4.50
CA GLN A 8 37.37 -38.76 3.56
C GLN A 8 35.85 -38.72 3.50
N LYS A 9 35.17 -39.87 3.51
CA LYS A 9 33.70 -39.94 3.54
C LYS A 9 33.11 -39.35 4.83
N THR A 10 33.70 -39.68 5.98
CA THR A 10 33.25 -39.15 7.27
C THR A 10 33.50 -37.65 7.40
N ALA A 11 34.64 -37.14 6.92
CA ALA A 11 34.91 -35.70 6.87
C ALA A 11 33.94 -34.95 5.93
N LEU A 12 33.61 -35.53 4.77
CA LEU A 12 32.66 -34.93 3.83
C LEU A 12 31.23 -34.91 4.39
N ALA A 13 30.81 -35.98 5.05
CA ALA A 13 29.50 -36.07 5.69
C ALA A 13 29.37 -35.07 6.86
N ALA A 14 30.41 -34.95 7.69
CA ALA A 14 30.45 -33.96 8.76
C ALA A 14 30.42 -32.52 8.21
N GLY A 15 31.19 -32.23 7.15
CA GLY A 15 31.17 -30.94 6.47
C GLY A 15 29.80 -30.60 5.88
N ALA A 16 29.16 -31.56 5.22
CA ALA A 16 27.81 -31.39 4.68
C ALA A 16 26.77 -31.16 5.77
N ALA A 17 26.86 -31.85 6.91
CA ALA A 17 25.96 -31.66 8.03
C ALA A 17 26.09 -30.25 8.64
N VAL A 18 27.32 -29.77 8.84
CA VAL A 18 27.56 -28.41 9.34
C VAL A 18 27.01 -27.36 8.38
N LEU A 19 27.22 -27.55 7.07
CA LEU A 19 26.71 -26.63 6.06
C LEU A 19 25.18 -26.63 6.02
N ALA A 20 24.55 -27.80 6.11
CA ALA A 20 23.08 -27.91 6.16
C ALA A 20 22.49 -27.21 7.39
N VAL A 21 23.11 -27.38 8.56
CA VAL A 21 22.70 -26.67 9.78
C VAL A 21 22.90 -25.17 9.64
N GLY A 22 24.03 -24.73 9.07
CA GLY A 22 24.29 -23.31 8.80
C GLY A 22 23.26 -22.68 7.88
N VAL A 23 22.88 -23.37 6.80
CA VAL A 23 21.80 -22.92 5.89
C VAL A 23 20.46 -22.89 6.62
N LEU A 24 20.13 -23.91 7.41
CA LEU A 24 18.88 -23.93 8.18
C LEU A 24 18.81 -22.75 9.16
N VAL A 25 19.89 -22.48 9.90
CA VAL A 25 19.98 -21.35 10.83
C VAL A 25 19.84 -20.03 10.08
N TYR A 26 20.51 -19.87 8.93
CA TYR A 26 20.39 -18.67 8.10
C TYR A 26 18.96 -18.45 7.61
N LEU A 27 18.28 -19.50 7.16
CA LEU A 27 16.90 -19.43 6.68
C LEU A 27 15.92 -19.11 7.83
N VAL A 28 16.09 -19.75 8.98
CA VAL A 28 15.25 -19.49 10.18
C VAL A 28 15.48 -18.06 10.69
N TRP A 29 16.73 -17.61 10.77
CA TRP A 29 17.04 -16.24 11.17
C TRP A 29 16.48 -15.23 10.17
N GLY A 30 16.63 -15.49 8.87
CA GLY A 30 16.06 -14.64 7.82
C GLY A 30 14.52 -14.59 7.86
N ALA A 31 13.88 -15.70 8.20
CA ALA A 31 12.43 -15.75 8.39
C ALA A 31 12.02 -14.93 9.61
N VAL A 32 12.64 -15.15 10.78
CA VAL A 32 12.32 -14.43 12.03
C VAL A 32 12.61 -12.92 11.91
N ALA A 33 13.77 -12.54 11.38
CA ALA A 33 14.16 -11.14 11.22
C ALA A 33 13.25 -10.38 10.24
N ARG A 34 12.72 -11.05 9.20
CA ARG A 34 11.75 -10.45 8.27
C ARG A 34 10.32 -10.47 8.81
N SER A 35 9.98 -11.44 9.66
CA SER A 35 8.68 -11.53 10.33
C SER A 35 8.49 -10.45 11.41
N ALA A 36 9.58 -9.83 11.87
CA ALA A 36 9.54 -8.72 12.82
C ALA A 36 9.03 -7.40 12.21
N ALA A 37 8.76 -7.36 10.89
CA ALA A 37 7.91 -6.31 10.31
C ALA A 37 6.50 -6.51 10.86
N ALA A 38 6.21 -5.84 11.97
CA ALA A 38 4.96 -5.99 12.69
C ALA A 38 3.75 -5.83 11.73
N PRO A 39 2.75 -6.72 11.79
CA PRO A 39 1.57 -6.69 10.93
C PRO A 39 0.79 -5.37 10.98
N ASP A 40 0.98 -4.58 12.04
CA ASP A 40 0.39 -3.25 12.24
C ASP A 40 0.90 -2.19 11.25
N SER A 41 2.08 -2.42 10.68
CA SER A 41 2.85 -1.40 9.99
C SER A 41 2.31 -1.08 8.59
N THR A 42 1.59 -2.02 7.98
CA THR A 42 0.94 -1.84 6.67
C THR A 42 -0.46 -1.25 6.82
N SER A 43 -1.20 -1.63 7.87
CA SER A 43 -2.56 -1.14 8.13
C SER A 43 -2.65 0.37 8.37
N ARG A 44 -1.52 0.99 8.74
CA ARG A 44 -1.38 2.42 9.05
C ARG A 44 -0.93 3.28 7.87
N VAL A 45 -0.73 2.66 6.71
CA VAL A 45 -0.41 3.35 5.47
C VAL A 45 -1.71 3.75 4.79
N ARG A 46 -1.83 5.04 4.45
CA ARG A 46 -3.04 5.63 3.87
C ARG A 46 -2.66 6.69 2.84
N THR A 47 -3.50 6.87 1.84
CA THR A 47 -3.42 8.05 0.97
C THR A 47 -4.11 9.22 1.66
N MET A 48 -3.47 10.38 1.68
CA MET A 48 -3.99 11.61 2.28
C MET A 48 -3.95 12.74 1.23
N MET A 49 -4.88 13.69 1.32
CA MET A 49 -4.96 14.84 0.43
C MET A 49 -4.99 16.14 1.25
N CYS A 50 -4.19 17.12 0.83
CA CYS A 50 -4.16 18.44 1.44
C CYS A 50 -5.36 19.27 1.00
N ALA A 51 -6.16 19.74 1.96
CA ALA A 51 -7.36 20.53 1.70
C ALA A 51 -7.10 21.89 1.05
N GLU A 52 -5.91 22.45 1.25
CA GLU A 52 -5.56 23.77 0.71
C GLU A 52 -4.91 23.70 -0.67
N THR A 53 -3.97 22.77 -0.85
CA THR A 53 -3.18 22.68 -2.10
C THR A 53 -3.72 21.66 -3.08
N GLY A 54 -4.59 20.75 -2.63
CA GLY A 54 -5.02 19.59 -3.42
C GLY A 54 -3.93 18.53 -3.62
N GLU A 55 -2.76 18.69 -2.98
CA GLU A 55 -1.67 17.72 -3.09
C GLU A 55 -2.07 16.37 -2.48
N VAL A 56 -1.83 15.29 -3.23
CA VAL A 56 -2.06 13.92 -2.78
C VAL A 56 -0.74 13.31 -2.32
N ILE A 57 -0.72 12.80 -1.10
CA ILE A 57 0.39 12.06 -0.51
C ILE A 57 -0.04 10.60 -0.42
N VAL A 58 0.50 9.78 -1.31
CA VAL A 58 0.30 8.32 -1.29
C VAL A 58 1.21 7.68 -0.24
N ASP A 59 0.76 6.54 0.28
CA ASP A 59 1.51 5.72 1.24
C ASP A 59 2.03 6.46 2.49
N MET A 60 1.27 7.44 2.99
CA MET A 60 1.60 8.13 4.22
C MET A 60 1.35 7.22 5.42
N ARG A 61 2.39 6.99 6.23
CA ARG A 61 2.26 6.30 7.52
C ARG A 61 1.65 7.24 8.55
N ILE A 62 0.52 6.82 9.12
CA ILE A 62 -0.21 7.57 10.14
C ILE A 62 0.18 7.08 11.55
N ALA A 63 0.28 8.02 12.50
CA ALA A 63 0.48 7.70 13.91
C ALA A 63 -0.71 6.90 14.47
N GLN A 64 -0.45 6.06 15.48
CA GLN A 64 -1.53 5.36 16.16
C GLN A 64 -2.48 6.40 16.81
N ASP A 65 -3.78 6.17 16.71
CA ASP A 65 -4.85 7.04 17.24
C ASP A 65 -4.94 8.45 16.63
N ALA A 66 -4.23 8.72 15.53
CA ALA A 66 -4.30 10.01 14.87
C ALA A 66 -5.65 10.19 14.17
N THR A 67 -6.31 11.33 14.41
CA THR A 67 -7.60 11.69 13.82
C THR A 67 -7.42 12.85 12.84
N PRO A 68 -7.96 12.79 11.61
CA PRO A 68 -7.93 13.91 10.68
C PRO A 68 -8.61 15.18 11.25
N PRO A 69 -8.16 16.39 10.88
CA PRO A 69 -7.05 16.65 9.95
C PRO A 69 -5.66 16.36 10.53
N LEU A 70 -4.81 15.73 9.71
CA LEU A 70 -3.41 15.48 10.05
C LEU A 70 -2.50 16.61 9.59
N ALA A 71 -1.34 16.74 10.24
CA ALA A 71 -0.33 17.73 9.87
C ALA A 71 0.29 17.37 8.51
N ASN A 72 0.32 18.32 7.58
CA ASN A 72 1.02 18.18 6.31
C ASN A 72 2.54 18.24 6.55
N PRO A 73 3.33 17.21 6.18
CA PRO A 73 4.77 17.17 6.42
C PRO A 73 5.55 18.37 5.86
N LYS A 74 5.05 19.00 4.78
CA LYS A 74 5.71 20.16 4.15
C LYS A 74 5.44 21.48 4.88
N THR A 75 4.27 21.64 5.47
CA THR A 75 3.84 22.94 6.05
C THR A 75 3.63 22.92 7.56
N GLY A 76 3.58 21.73 8.18
CA GLY A 76 3.26 21.55 9.60
C GLY A 76 1.80 21.82 9.98
N ARG A 77 0.98 22.35 9.06
CA ARG A 77 -0.43 22.70 9.32
C ARG A 77 -1.34 21.49 9.22
N LYS A 78 -2.38 21.43 10.05
CA LYS A 78 -3.39 20.36 10.04
C LYS A 78 -4.35 20.52 8.86
N THR A 79 -3.96 20.02 7.69
CA THR A 79 -4.70 20.18 6.44
C THR A 79 -4.90 18.88 5.66
N LEU A 80 -4.39 17.75 6.15
CA LEU A 80 -4.49 16.46 5.47
C LEU A 80 -5.75 15.70 5.89
N TYR A 81 -6.53 15.30 4.89
CA TYR A 81 -7.73 14.49 5.05
C TYR A 81 -7.66 13.24 4.17
N PRO A 82 -8.33 12.14 4.53
CA PRO A 82 -8.47 11.00 3.64
C PRO A 82 -9.34 11.41 2.44
N PRO A 83 -8.84 11.31 1.20
CA PRO A 83 -9.66 11.56 0.02
C PRO A 83 -10.53 10.33 -0.31
N GLU A 84 -11.65 10.58 -0.96
CA GLU A 84 -12.41 9.54 -1.66
C GLU A 84 -11.77 9.24 -3.02
N THR A 85 -12.09 8.07 -3.56
CA THR A 85 -11.57 7.63 -4.86
C THR A 85 -12.68 7.55 -5.90
N CYS A 86 -12.43 8.12 -7.08
CA CYS A 86 -13.32 8.04 -8.22
C CYS A 86 -12.61 7.35 -9.40
N PHE A 87 -13.08 6.16 -9.75
CA PHE A 87 -12.54 5.35 -10.85
C PHE A 87 -13.34 5.46 -12.14
N TRP A 88 -14.23 6.46 -12.26
CA TRP A 88 -15.00 6.70 -13.47
C TRP A 88 -14.32 7.74 -14.35
N ASN A 89 -14.43 7.56 -15.67
CA ASN A 89 -14.18 8.57 -16.69
C ASN A 89 -15.48 9.31 -17.03
N ARG A 90 -15.36 10.44 -17.75
CA ARG A 90 -16.52 11.25 -18.17
C ARG A 90 -17.44 10.53 -19.16
N ASP A 91 -16.89 9.64 -19.98
CA ASP A 91 -17.61 8.81 -20.95
C ASP A 91 -18.36 7.62 -20.31
N GLY A 92 -18.21 7.42 -18.99
CA GLY A 92 -18.81 6.31 -18.27
C GLY A 92 -17.99 5.03 -18.30
N THR A 93 -16.78 5.02 -18.87
CA THR A 93 -15.83 3.91 -18.70
C THR A 93 -15.13 3.98 -17.34
N ALA A 94 -14.53 2.87 -16.90
CA ALA A 94 -13.71 2.84 -15.70
C ALA A 94 -12.23 3.12 -16.01
N LYS A 95 -11.47 3.52 -14.99
CA LYS A 95 -10.01 3.68 -15.04
C LYS A 95 -9.34 3.00 -13.87
N VAL A 96 -8.08 2.62 -14.04
CA VAL A 96 -7.28 1.90 -13.02
C VAL A 96 -6.76 2.85 -11.94
N THR A 97 -6.31 4.05 -12.34
CA THR A 97 -5.82 5.07 -11.41
C THR A 97 -6.97 6.00 -11.05
N PRO A 98 -7.38 6.08 -9.78
CA PRO A 98 -8.52 6.90 -9.40
C PRO A 98 -8.18 8.40 -9.46
N THR A 99 -9.18 9.24 -9.62
CA THR A 99 -9.09 10.63 -9.16
C THR A 99 -9.35 10.65 -7.67
N TYR A 100 -8.41 11.22 -6.92
CA TYR A 100 -8.61 11.52 -5.50
C TYR A 100 -9.43 12.79 -5.35
N VAL A 101 -10.50 12.71 -4.56
CA VAL A 101 -11.44 13.81 -4.36
C VAL A 101 -11.66 14.02 -2.89
N LEU A 102 -11.43 15.25 -2.43
CA LEU A 102 -11.71 15.62 -1.06
C LEU A 102 -13.19 16.00 -0.91
N LEU A 103 -13.90 15.31 -0.02
CA LEU A 103 -15.30 15.62 0.25
C LEU A 103 -15.48 17.00 0.89
N ASN A 104 -16.46 17.75 0.40
CA ASN A 104 -16.85 19.04 0.94
C ASN A 104 -17.25 18.93 2.42
N THR A 105 -17.95 17.85 2.79
CA THR A 105 -18.38 17.58 4.18
C THR A 105 -17.21 17.44 5.16
N LEU A 106 -16.05 16.94 4.72
CA LEU A 106 -14.85 16.84 5.55
C LEU A 106 -14.13 18.17 5.77
N THR A 107 -14.38 19.15 4.88
CA THR A 107 -13.73 20.47 4.90
C THR A 107 -14.66 21.59 5.34
N GLY A 108 -15.88 21.26 5.79
CA GLY A 108 -16.90 22.23 6.21
C GLY A 108 -17.52 23.02 5.05
N LYS A 109 -17.28 22.61 3.80
CA LYS A 109 -17.90 23.22 2.61
C LYS A 109 -19.31 22.67 2.43
N THR A 110 -20.23 23.52 2.00
CA THR A 110 -21.62 23.12 1.71
C THR A 110 -21.76 22.57 0.30
N GLY A 111 -22.80 21.77 0.07
CA GLY A 111 -23.15 21.23 -1.25
C GLY A 111 -22.47 19.90 -1.62
N LYS A 112 -22.84 19.40 -2.80
CA LYS A 112 -22.35 18.12 -3.35
C LYS A 112 -20.87 18.21 -3.70
N THR A 113 -20.15 17.12 -3.48
CA THR A 113 -18.76 17.01 -3.95
C THR A 113 -18.79 16.43 -5.35
N MET A 114 -18.23 17.14 -6.33
CA MET A 114 -18.18 16.68 -7.73
C MET A 114 -16.76 16.24 -8.08
N CYS A 115 -16.61 15.11 -8.75
CA CYS A 115 -15.34 14.69 -9.29
C CYS A 115 -14.93 15.66 -10.41
N PRO A 116 -13.73 16.27 -10.35
CA PRO A 116 -13.30 17.24 -11.36
C PRO A 116 -13.04 16.60 -12.73
N ASP A 117 -12.80 15.29 -12.77
CA ASP A 117 -12.49 14.57 -14.00
C ASP A 117 -13.78 14.14 -14.73
N CYS A 118 -14.57 13.27 -14.10
CA CYS A 118 -15.78 12.70 -14.71
C CYS A 118 -17.06 13.51 -14.50
N GLY A 119 -17.08 14.48 -13.57
CA GLY A 119 -18.26 15.28 -13.27
C GLY A 119 -19.36 14.55 -12.49
N ARG A 120 -19.10 13.32 -11.99
CA ARG A 120 -20.03 12.58 -11.13
C ARG A 120 -19.96 13.07 -9.69
N GLU A 121 -21.06 12.95 -8.96
CA GLU A 121 -21.08 13.16 -7.51
C GLU A 121 -20.21 12.10 -6.82
N VAL A 122 -19.39 12.55 -5.88
CA VAL A 122 -18.56 11.72 -5.02
C VAL A 122 -19.13 11.78 -3.62
N VAL A 123 -19.41 10.61 -3.06
CA VAL A 123 -20.01 10.45 -1.72
C VAL A 123 -19.03 9.78 -0.77
N PHE A 124 -19.33 9.80 0.52
CA PHE A 124 -18.57 9.04 1.51
C PHE A 124 -18.65 7.54 1.21
N HIS A 125 -17.50 6.86 1.21
CA HIS A 125 -17.35 5.49 0.70
C HIS A 125 -17.85 5.37 -0.75
N ASN A 126 -17.28 6.19 -1.64
CA ASN A 126 -17.72 6.28 -3.01
C ASN A 126 -17.65 4.91 -3.71
N PRO A 127 -18.76 4.38 -4.27
CA PRO A 127 -18.77 3.05 -4.84
C PRO A 127 -17.85 2.96 -6.05
N ALA A 128 -17.05 1.89 -6.08
CA ALA A 128 -16.24 1.56 -7.24
C ALA A 128 -17.14 1.15 -8.44
N PRO A 129 -16.66 1.32 -9.68
CA PRO A 129 -17.28 0.71 -10.84
C PRO A 129 -17.39 -0.82 -10.70
N PRO A 130 -18.34 -1.45 -11.42
CA PRO A 130 -18.37 -2.89 -11.59
C PRO A 130 -17.00 -3.48 -11.95
N THR A 131 -16.71 -4.66 -11.40
CA THR A 131 -15.38 -5.29 -11.51
C THR A 131 -14.98 -5.61 -12.95
N ASP A 132 -15.95 -5.97 -13.80
CA ASP A 132 -15.75 -6.20 -15.23
C ASP A 132 -15.19 -4.96 -15.95
N LEU A 133 -15.73 -3.77 -15.65
CA LEU A 133 -15.23 -2.52 -16.20
C LEU A 133 -13.81 -2.20 -15.70
N LEU A 134 -13.51 -2.47 -14.43
CA LEU A 134 -12.17 -2.28 -13.88
C LEU A 134 -11.15 -3.24 -14.51
N ILE A 135 -11.52 -4.49 -14.77
CA ILE A 135 -10.68 -5.46 -15.47
C ILE A 135 -10.44 -5.01 -16.91
N GLU A 136 -11.47 -4.54 -17.61
CA GLU A 136 -11.32 -4.02 -18.98
C GLU A 136 -10.37 -2.81 -19.02
N ALA A 137 -10.52 -1.88 -18.07
CA ALA A 137 -9.61 -0.74 -17.93
C ALA A 137 -8.16 -1.18 -17.66
N GLY A 138 -7.97 -2.25 -16.87
CA GLY A 138 -6.67 -2.86 -16.58
C GLY A 138 -5.97 -3.45 -17.81
N LYS A 139 -6.75 -4.03 -18.73
CA LYS A 139 -6.21 -4.62 -19.97
C LYS A 139 -5.73 -3.59 -20.99
N LYS A 140 -6.18 -2.34 -20.88
CA LYS A 140 -5.82 -1.24 -21.78
C LYS A 140 -4.53 -0.51 -21.39
N LYS A 141 -3.90 -0.89 -20.27
CA LYS A 141 -2.58 -0.39 -19.83
C LYS A 141 -1.45 -1.17 -20.50
#